data_AF-A0A419ERG4-F1
#
_entry.id   AF-A0A419ERG4-F1
#
_cell.length_a   1.000
_cell.length_b   1.000
_cell.length_c   1.000
_cell.angle_alpha   90.00
_cell.angle_beta   90.00
_cell.angle_gamma   90.00
#
_symmetry.space_group_name_H-M   'P 1'
#
loop_
_entity.id
_entity.type
_entity.pdbx_description
1 polymer ?
#
loop_
_entity_poly.entity_id
_entity_poly.type
_entity_poly.pdbx_seq_one_letter_code
_entity_poly.pdbx_strand_id
1 'polypeptide(L)'
;MKRYRIFNCDFDSRALILAEEQEWTSEIREQWQDSISKIKEGLIAEFGVNNATIKIGNFIDLGPAPFSVVSFHNKFFAQIRYAFTIGAYYPALTGACCLGERILNHLILGLRDDYKKTAEYKKVYRKDSIDNWDLAIKTLESWEILLPDVVGWFRELKGFRDRMIHFTLDTDKDDRQLSLSVIKKLAQIIDGQFPGSQFAVLRAPWFIEGIPGESYIKKSWENNPFVKRIYLPNCRLVGFQHKVVQLLPKLIVNDDFPYKAEKISDSEFAELRNSVIS
;
A
#
# COMPACT_ATOMS: atom_id res chain seq x y z
N MET A 1 -9.41 20.11 18.80
CA MET A 1 -8.23 20.42 17.95
C MET A 1 -7.39 19.22 17.51
N LYS A 2 -7.83 17.96 17.67
CA LYS A 2 -7.03 16.79 17.27
C LYS A 2 -7.46 16.21 15.91
N ARG A 3 -6.55 15.51 15.25
CA ARG A 3 -6.76 14.72 14.02
C ARG A 3 -6.06 13.37 14.10
N TYR A 4 -6.61 12.39 13.40
CA TYR A 4 -5.97 11.08 13.28
C TYR A 4 -4.80 11.19 12.31
N ARG A 5 -3.58 11.09 12.83
CA ARG A 5 -2.34 10.99 12.04
C ARG A 5 -2.00 9.53 11.81
N ILE A 6 -1.66 9.17 10.58
CA ILE A 6 -1.17 7.84 10.23
C ILE A 6 0.31 7.73 10.60
N PHE A 7 0.66 6.64 11.27
CA PHE A 7 2.04 6.32 11.63
C PHE A 7 2.52 4.99 11.08
N ASN A 8 1.61 4.01 10.95
CA ASN A 8 1.97 2.67 10.51
C ASN A 8 1.76 2.52 9.01
N CYS A 9 2.85 2.69 8.27
CA CYS A 9 2.92 2.44 6.83
C CYS A 9 4.05 1.45 6.53
N ASP A 10 3.92 0.73 5.42
CA ASP A 10 4.86 -0.26 4.93
C ASP A 10 5.40 0.21 3.56
N PHE A 11 6.71 0.17 3.40
CA PHE A 11 7.41 0.55 2.17
C PHE A 11 8.82 -0.06 2.14
N ASP A 12 9.36 -0.24 0.94
CA ASP A 12 10.73 -0.68 0.70
C ASP A 12 11.29 0.09 -0.49
N SER A 13 12.21 1.02 -0.23
CA SER A 13 12.83 1.89 -1.22
C SER A 13 14.18 1.39 -1.71
N ARG A 14 14.68 0.23 -1.24
CA ARG A 14 16.02 -0.29 -1.62
C ARG A 14 16.17 -0.42 -3.13
N ALA A 15 15.11 -0.82 -3.83
CA ALA A 15 15.11 -0.96 -5.27
C ALA A 15 15.29 0.37 -6.01
N LEU A 16 14.78 1.49 -5.45
CA LEU A 16 15.00 2.82 -6.01
C LEU A 16 16.47 3.22 -5.90
N ILE A 17 17.05 3.03 -4.72
CA ILE A 17 18.47 3.33 -4.46
C ILE A 17 19.35 2.50 -5.41
N LEU A 18 19.04 1.22 -5.62
CA LEU A 18 19.82 0.36 -6.51
C LEU A 18 19.67 0.67 -8.01
N ALA A 19 18.56 1.28 -8.42
CA ALA A 19 18.26 1.60 -9.82
C ALA A 19 18.80 2.98 -10.24
N GLU A 20 19.25 3.79 -9.29
CA GLU A 20 19.64 5.17 -9.52
C GLU A 20 21.06 5.27 -10.10
N GLU A 21 21.16 5.73 -11.36
CA GLU A 21 22.39 6.17 -11.98
C GLU A 21 22.52 7.69 -11.81
N GLN A 22 23.48 8.15 -11.00
CA GLN A 22 23.73 9.58 -10.83
C GLN A 22 25.23 9.93 -10.98
N GLU A 23 25.48 11.10 -11.56
CA GLU A 23 26.80 11.72 -11.64
C GLU A 23 27.09 12.46 -10.33
N TRP A 24 27.85 11.81 -9.44
CA TRP A 24 28.21 12.36 -8.14
C TRP A 24 29.63 12.97 -8.14
N THR A 25 29.86 13.95 -7.27
CA THR A 25 31.23 14.39 -6.91
C THR A 25 31.99 13.24 -6.24
N SER A 26 33.33 13.31 -6.19
CA SER A 26 34.20 12.24 -5.67
C SER A 26 33.81 11.76 -4.27
N GLU A 27 33.43 12.67 -3.38
CA GLU A 27 33.13 12.37 -1.97
C GLU A 27 31.74 11.73 -1.79
N ILE A 28 30.75 12.19 -2.56
CA ILE A 28 29.39 11.63 -2.52
C ILE A 28 29.38 10.23 -3.18
N ARG A 29 30.25 10.01 -4.16
CA ARG A 29 30.39 8.73 -4.85
C ARG A 29 30.84 7.60 -3.92
N GLU A 30 31.77 7.85 -3.01
CA GLU A 30 32.25 6.83 -2.06
C GLU A 30 31.14 6.44 -1.05
N GLN A 31 30.43 7.42 -0.49
CA GLN A 31 29.30 7.17 0.41
C GLN A 31 28.14 6.44 -0.28
N TRP A 32 27.88 6.79 -1.53
CA TRP A 32 26.91 6.10 -2.37
C TRP A 32 27.31 4.65 -2.62
N GLN A 33 28.57 4.40 -2.99
CA GLN A 33 29.09 3.05 -3.24
C GLN A 33 29.00 2.17 -1.99
N ASP A 34 29.34 2.71 -0.81
CA ASP A 34 29.19 2.01 0.47
C ASP A 34 27.71 1.66 0.75
N SER A 35 26.80 2.60 0.52
CA SER A 35 25.34 2.38 0.67
C SER A 35 24.83 1.27 -0.27
N ILE A 36 25.26 1.30 -1.53
CA ILE A 36 24.92 0.28 -2.52
C ILE A 36 25.50 -1.09 -2.13
N SER A 37 26.74 -1.15 -1.64
CA SER A 37 27.37 -2.40 -1.19
C SER A 37 26.59 -2.99 -0.03
N LYS A 38 26.28 -2.19 0.99
CA LYS A 38 25.50 -2.61 2.17
C LYS A 38 24.11 -3.12 1.80
N ILE A 39 23.43 -2.46 0.86
CA ILE A 39 22.12 -2.93 0.37
C ILE A 39 22.28 -4.29 -0.33
N LYS A 40 23.26 -4.44 -1.22
CA LYS A 40 23.50 -5.70 -1.94
C LYS A 40 23.87 -6.84 -0.97
N GLU A 41 24.75 -6.60 -0.01
CA GLU A 41 25.10 -7.56 1.04
C GLU A 41 23.87 -7.97 1.87
N GLY A 42 23.03 -7.00 2.25
CA GLY A 42 21.76 -7.26 2.93
C GLY A 42 20.80 -8.12 2.11
N LEU A 43 20.66 -7.84 0.81
CA LEU A 43 19.84 -8.66 -0.10
C LEU A 43 20.41 -10.08 -0.24
N ILE A 44 21.74 -10.23 -0.31
CA ILE A 44 22.39 -11.54 -0.37
C ILE A 44 22.16 -12.32 0.93
N ALA A 45 22.22 -11.65 2.08
CA ALA A 45 21.90 -12.28 3.37
C ALA A 45 20.42 -12.69 3.47
N GLU A 46 19.49 -11.87 2.96
CA GLU A 46 18.04 -12.11 2.99
C GLU A 46 17.59 -13.24 2.03
N PHE A 47 18.12 -13.25 0.81
CA PHE A 47 17.68 -14.16 -0.26
C PHE A 47 18.65 -15.33 -0.51
N GLY A 48 19.83 -15.32 0.11
CA GLY A 48 20.87 -16.34 -0.02
C GLY A 48 21.81 -16.14 -1.21
N VAL A 49 23.04 -16.65 -1.08
CA VAL A 49 24.18 -16.42 -1.99
C VAL A 49 24.02 -17.01 -3.40
N ASN A 50 23.33 -18.14 -3.54
CA ASN A 50 23.17 -18.79 -4.84
C ASN A 50 22.35 -17.90 -5.78
N ASN A 51 22.82 -17.71 -7.02
CA ASN A 51 22.19 -16.86 -8.03
C ASN A 51 21.97 -15.40 -7.56
N ALA A 52 22.85 -14.87 -6.70
CA ALA A 52 22.75 -13.52 -6.13
C ALA A 52 22.51 -12.43 -7.20
N THR A 53 23.24 -12.46 -8.31
CA THR A 53 23.09 -11.48 -9.39
C THR A 53 21.67 -11.47 -9.99
N ILE A 54 21.10 -12.65 -10.23
CA ILE A 54 19.73 -12.79 -10.77
C ILE A 54 18.71 -12.29 -9.75
N LYS A 55 18.90 -12.61 -8.46
CA LYS A 55 18.01 -12.16 -7.38
C LYS A 55 18.01 -10.65 -7.23
N ILE A 56 19.19 -10.03 -7.26
CA ILE A 56 19.32 -8.57 -7.22
C ILE A 56 18.64 -7.95 -8.46
N GLY A 57 18.84 -8.52 -9.65
CA GLY A 57 18.16 -8.08 -10.86
C GLY A 57 16.63 -8.17 -10.75
N ASN A 58 16.10 -9.30 -10.29
CA ASN A 58 14.66 -9.48 -10.05
C ASN A 58 14.11 -8.47 -9.02
N PHE A 59 14.87 -8.19 -7.95
CA PHE A 59 14.48 -7.23 -6.92
C PHE A 59 14.43 -5.79 -7.46
N ILE A 60 15.41 -5.40 -8.28
CA ILE A 60 15.43 -4.11 -8.97
C ILE A 60 14.26 -4.01 -9.96
N ASP A 61 14.03 -5.04 -10.77
CA ASP A 61 12.97 -5.07 -11.78
C ASP A 61 11.56 -4.93 -11.18
N LEU A 62 11.33 -5.50 -9.99
CA LEU A 62 10.10 -5.31 -9.23
C LEU A 62 9.86 -3.85 -8.86
N GLY A 63 10.92 -3.05 -8.71
CA GLY A 63 10.86 -1.70 -8.18
C GLY A 63 10.52 -1.67 -6.69
N PRO A 64 10.31 -0.48 -6.11
CA PRO A 64 9.98 -0.34 -4.69
C PRO A 64 8.68 -1.05 -4.33
N ALA A 65 8.54 -1.44 -3.06
CA ALA A 65 7.22 -1.81 -2.55
C ALA A 65 6.34 -0.55 -2.46
N PRO A 66 5.02 -0.65 -2.77
CA PRO A 66 4.12 0.48 -2.74
C PRO A 66 4.02 1.04 -1.32
N PHE A 67 4.00 2.37 -1.20
CA PHE A 67 3.88 3.03 0.09
C PHE A 67 2.43 2.90 0.58
N SER A 68 2.17 1.93 1.44
CA SER A 68 0.81 1.54 1.83
C SER A 68 0.59 1.61 3.33
N VAL A 69 -0.65 1.89 3.74
CA VAL A 69 -1.03 1.77 5.16
C VAL A 69 -0.98 0.30 5.58
N VAL A 70 -0.42 0.01 6.76
CA VAL A 70 -0.28 -1.37 7.23
C VAL A 70 -1.65 -2.03 7.37
N SER A 71 -1.85 -3.13 6.66
CA SER A 71 -3.12 -3.84 6.60
C SER A 71 -2.91 -5.32 6.23
N PHE A 72 -4.01 -6.03 6.01
CA PHE A 72 -4.05 -7.47 5.80
C PHE A 72 -3.30 -7.95 4.55
N HIS A 73 -2.96 -7.07 3.60
CA HIS A 73 -2.32 -7.42 2.33
C HIS A 73 -0.78 -7.34 2.37
N ASN A 74 -0.19 -6.50 3.23
CA ASN A 74 1.24 -6.22 3.27
C ASN A 74 2.09 -7.48 3.40
N LYS A 75 1.76 -8.33 4.39
CA LYS A 75 2.47 -9.59 4.63
C LYS A 75 2.50 -10.48 3.39
N PHE A 76 1.36 -10.67 2.74
CA PHE A 76 1.26 -11.55 1.57
C PHE A 76 1.94 -10.92 0.35
N PHE A 77 1.86 -9.61 0.18
CA PHE A 77 2.55 -8.92 -0.90
C PHE A 77 4.08 -9.02 -0.76
N ALA A 78 4.61 -8.89 0.46
CA ALA A 78 6.02 -9.14 0.74
C ALA A 78 6.44 -10.58 0.39
N GLN A 79 5.61 -11.58 0.68
CA GLN A 79 5.87 -12.98 0.32
C GLN A 79 5.86 -13.20 -1.21
N ILE A 80 4.95 -12.55 -1.94
CA ILE A 80 4.90 -12.60 -3.40
C ILE A 80 6.16 -11.98 -4.02
N ARG A 81 6.57 -10.81 -3.52
CA ARG A 81 7.82 -10.17 -3.94
C ARG A 81 9.03 -11.07 -3.66
N TYR A 82 9.08 -11.66 -2.47
CA TYR A 82 10.13 -12.61 -2.09
C TYR A 82 10.21 -13.78 -3.08
N ALA A 83 9.07 -14.41 -3.40
CA ALA A 83 9.00 -15.51 -4.35
C ALA A 83 9.54 -15.11 -5.73
N PHE A 84 9.15 -13.93 -6.24
CA PHE A 84 9.67 -13.43 -7.51
C PHE A 84 11.18 -13.18 -7.47
N THR A 85 11.67 -12.55 -6.40
CA THR A 85 13.09 -12.25 -6.22
C THR A 85 13.93 -13.51 -6.30
N ILE A 86 13.52 -14.61 -5.65
CA ILE A 86 14.27 -15.88 -5.67
C ILE A 86 14.11 -16.69 -6.97
N GLY A 87 13.32 -16.22 -7.94
CA GLY A 87 13.09 -16.91 -9.22
C GLY A 87 11.90 -17.89 -9.21
N ALA A 88 11.07 -17.88 -8.16
CA ALA A 88 9.85 -18.68 -8.09
C ALA A 88 8.69 -17.93 -8.78
N TYR A 89 8.78 -17.75 -10.10
CA TYR A 89 7.89 -16.89 -10.87
C TYR A 89 6.44 -17.37 -10.91
N TYR A 90 6.19 -18.66 -11.17
CA TYR A 90 4.83 -19.19 -11.14
C TYR A 90 4.16 -19.03 -9.75
N PRO A 91 4.80 -19.40 -8.62
CA PRO A 91 4.28 -19.08 -7.29
C PRO A 91 4.01 -17.59 -7.05
N ALA A 92 4.88 -16.70 -7.54
CA ALA A 92 4.69 -15.26 -7.39
C ALA A 92 3.51 -14.74 -8.23
N LEU A 93 3.38 -15.20 -9.48
CA LEU A 93 2.25 -14.94 -10.37
C LEU A 93 0.92 -15.39 -9.76
N THR A 94 0.85 -16.66 -9.34
CA THR A 94 -0.35 -17.24 -8.72
C THR A 94 -0.72 -16.49 -7.43
N GLY A 95 0.26 -16.23 -6.58
CA GLY A 95 0.09 -15.52 -5.33
C GLY A 95 -0.44 -14.10 -5.53
N ALA A 96 0.04 -13.39 -6.56
CA ALA A 96 -0.44 -12.05 -6.88
C ALA A 96 -1.92 -12.03 -7.27
N CYS A 97 -2.35 -12.95 -8.14
CA CYS A 97 -3.77 -13.10 -8.50
C CYS A 97 -4.62 -13.45 -7.26
N CYS A 98 -4.18 -14.42 -6.46
CA CYS A 98 -4.89 -14.82 -5.24
C CYS A 98 -4.97 -13.69 -4.19
N LEU A 99 -3.92 -12.87 -4.07
CA LEU A 99 -3.94 -11.73 -3.15
C LEU A 99 -4.92 -10.65 -3.63
N GLY A 100 -5.02 -10.41 -4.94
CA GLY A 100 -6.05 -9.53 -5.51
C GLY A 100 -7.46 -9.95 -5.11
N GLU A 101 -7.79 -11.24 -5.28
CA GLU A 101 -9.07 -11.80 -4.86
C GLU A 101 -9.28 -11.66 -3.36
N ARG A 102 -8.25 -12.00 -2.58
CA ARG A 102 -8.29 -11.89 -1.12
C ARG A 102 -8.56 -10.46 -0.65
N ILE A 103 -8.03 -9.44 -1.34
CA ILE A 103 -8.31 -8.03 -1.05
C ILE A 103 -9.80 -7.73 -1.27
N LEU A 104 -10.36 -8.10 -2.42
CA LEU A 104 -11.79 -7.90 -2.69
C LEU A 104 -12.66 -8.59 -1.64
N ASN A 105 -12.34 -9.84 -1.31
CA ASN A 105 -13.08 -10.64 -0.35
C ASN A 105 -13.02 -10.06 1.06
N HIS A 106 -11.84 -9.60 1.48
CA HIS A 106 -11.65 -8.96 2.77
C HIS A 106 -12.44 -7.66 2.88
N LEU A 107 -12.46 -6.84 1.82
CA LEU A 107 -13.25 -5.61 1.80
C LEU A 107 -14.76 -5.90 1.85
N ILE A 108 -15.26 -6.83 1.05
CA ILE A 108 -16.68 -7.22 1.08
C ILE A 108 -17.07 -7.73 2.46
N LEU A 109 -16.35 -8.71 3.01
CA LEU A 109 -16.67 -9.28 4.32
C LEU A 109 -16.53 -8.27 5.45
N GLY A 110 -15.53 -7.39 5.36
CA GLY A 110 -15.27 -6.36 6.34
C GLY A 110 -16.21 -5.17 6.29
N LEU A 111 -16.91 -4.92 5.18
CA LEU A 111 -17.70 -3.69 5.03
C LEU A 111 -19.19 -3.94 4.82
N ARG A 112 -19.58 -5.13 4.34
CA ARG A 112 -20.98 -5.40 3.94
C ARG A 112 -22.04 -5.09 5.00
N ASP A 113 -21.72 -5.24 6.28
CA ASP A 113 -22.68 -4.98 7.35
C ASP A 113 -23.00 -3.49 7.52
N ASP A 114 -22.09 -2.60 7.11
CA ASP A 114 -22.33 -1.15 7.05
C ASP A 114 -23.28 -0.77 5.90
N TYR A 115 -23.49 -1.66 4.94
CA TYR A 115 -24.29 -1.44 3.72
C TYR A 115 -25.56 -2.30 3.63
N LYS A 116 -26.07 -2.84 4.76
CA LYS A 116 -27.27 -3.71 4.82
C LYS A 116 -28.52 -3.18 4.12
N LYS A 117 -28.65 -1.86 4.00
CA LYS A 117 -29.80 -1.18 3.38
C LYS A 117 -29.70 -1.06 1.86
N THR A 118 -28.54 -1.40 1.27
CA THR A 118 -28.30 -1.31 -0.18
C THR A 118 -28.82 -2.53 -0.93
N ALA A 119 -29.07 -2.38 -2.24
CA ALA A 119 -29.52 -3.50 -3.07
C ALA A 119 -28.40 -4.53 -3.28
N GLU A 120 -27.15 -4.06 -3.28
CA GLU A 120 -25.92 -4.81 -3.48
C GLU A 120 -25.68 -5.80 -2.33
N TYR A 121 -26.00 -5.43 -1.09
CA TYR A 121 -25.85 -6.31 0.08
C TYR A 121 -26.51 -7.68 -0.11
N LYS A 122 -27.70 -7.72 -0.71
CA LYS A 122 -28.45 -8.97 -0.97
C LYS A 122 -27.70 -9.91 -1.92
N LYS A 123 -26.73 -9.42 -2.69
CA LYS A 123 -25.92 -10.22 -3.61
C LYS A 123 -24.67 -10.79 -2.94
N VAL A 124 -24.16 -10.16 -1.89
CA VAL A 124 -22.88 -10.49 -1.24
C VAL A 124 -23.01 -10.93 0.23
N TYR A 125 -24.23 -11.07 0.76
CA TYR A 125 -24.44 -11.50 2.15
C TYR A 125 -24.11 -12.98 2.37
N ARG A 126 -24.25 -13.83 1.35
CA ARG A 126 -23.89 -15.26 1.43
C ARG A 126 -22.39 -15.45 1.22
N LYS A 127 -21.84 -16.53 1.77
CA LYS A 127 -20.41 -16.84 1.64
C LYS A 127 -20.03 -17.21 0.20
N ASP A 128 -20.91 -17.95 -0.47
CA ASP A 128 -20.65 -18.54 -1.80
C ASP A 128 -20.59 -17.50 -2.94
N SER A 129 -21.04 -16.27 -2.69
CA SER A 129 -21.03 -15.18 -3.68
C SER A 129 -19.72 -14.39 -3.74
N ILE A 130 -18.77 -14.68 -2.86
CA ILE A 130 -17.61 -13.81 -2.62
C ILE A 130 -16.45 -14.14 -3.57
N ASP A 131 -16.41 -15.34 -4.14
CA ASP A 131 -15.36 -15.77 -5.09
C ASP A 131 -15.60 -15.20 -6.52
N ASN A 132 -16.66 -14.41 -6.71
CA ASN A 132 -16.96 -13.76 -7.98
C ASN A 132 -16.36 -12.34 -8.03
N TRP A 133 -15.23 -12.20 -8.72
CA TRP A 133 -14.53 -10.94 -8.92
C TRP A 133 -15.43 -9.82 -9.46
N ASP A 134 -16.24 -10.08 -10.49
CA ASP A 134 -17.08 -9.05 -11.11
C ASP A 134 -18.13 -8.54 -10.13
N LEU A 135 -18.72 -9.46 -9.35
CA LEU A 135 -19.68 -9.10 -8.32
C LEU A 135 -19.02 -8.29 -7.19
N ALA A 136 -17.84 -8.69 -6.72
CA ALA A 136 -17.11 -8.00 -5.68
C ALA A 136 -16.69 -6.59 -6.13
N ILE A 137 -16.08 -6.46 -7.31
CA ILE A 137 -15.66 -5.18 -7.90
C ILE A 137 -16.88 -4.25 -8.04
N LYS A 138 -17.95 -4.71 -8.68
CA LYS A 138 -19.16 -3.90 -8.91
C LYS A 138 -19.81 -3.47 -7.60
N THR A 139 -19.82 -4.35 -6.59
CA THR A 139 -20.39 -4.03 -5.28
C THR A 139 -19.57 -2.95 -4.57
N LEU A 140 -18.24 -3.10 -4.53
CA LEU A 140 -17.36 -2.13 -3.87
C LEU A 140 -17.29 -0.80 -4.62
N GLU A 141 -17.41 -0.81 -5.96
CA GLU A 141 -17.60 0.39 -6.79
C GLU A 141 -18.91 1.10 -6.45
N SER A 142 -20.02 0.36 -6.35
CA SER A 142 -21.34 0.93 -6.00
C SER A 142 -21.40 1.49 -4.57
N TRP A 143 -20.58 0.95 -3.66
CA TRP A 143 -20.44 1.45 -2.29
C TRP A 143 -19.42 2.59 -2.15
N GLU A 144 -18.84 3.04 -3.27
CA GLU A 144 -17.80 4.07 -3.32
C GLU A 144 -16.58 3.74 -2.43
N ILE A 145 -16.29 2.44 -2.29
CA ILE A 145 -15.12 1.95 -1.54
C ILE A 145 -13.89 1.88 -2.44
N LEU A 146 -14.03 1.30 -3.63
CA LEU A 146 -12.94 1.28 -4.60
C LEU A 146 -12.83 2.64 -5.28
N LEU A 147 -11.62 3.16 -5.36
CA LEU A 147 -11.35 4.36 -6.14
C LEU A 147 -11.52 4.08 -7.64
N PRO A 148 -11.94 5.07 -8.46
CA PRO A 148 -12.29 4.87 -9.87
C PRO A 148 -11.21 4.14 -10.69
N ASP A 149 -9.94 4.55 -10.58
CA ASP A 149 -8.85 3.93 -11.33
C ASP A 149 -8.59 2.47 -10.88
N VAL A 150 -8.72 2.23 -9.57
CA VAL A 150 -8.47 0.93 -8.95
C VAL A 150 -9.47 -0.12 -9.44
N VAL A 151 -10.72 0.28 -9.73
CA VAL A 151 -11.72 -0.59 -10.34
C VAL A 151 -11.21 -1.17 -11.67
N GLY A 152 -10.64 -0.31 -12.54
CA GLY A 152 -10.05 -0.73 -13.81
C GLY A 152 -8.89 -1.71 -13.61
N TRP A 153 -8.01 -1.42 -12.66
CA TRP A 153 -6.85 -2.28 -12.39
C TRP A 153 -7.24 -3.65 -11.82
N PHE A 154 -8.28 -3.75 -11.00
CA PHE A 154 -8.79 -5.06 -10.58
C PHE A 154 -9.38 -5.86 -11.74
N ARG A 155 -10.06 -5.21 -12.70
CA ARG A 155 -10.57 -5.87 -13.92
C ARG A 155 -9.41 -6.39 -14.77
N GLU A 156 -8.33 -5.62 -14.90
CA GLU A 156 -7.11 -6.09 -15.56
C GLU A 156 -6.45 -7.26 -14.83
N LEU A 157 -6.35 -7.20 -13.50
CA LEU A 157 -5.79 -8.28 -12.68
C LEU A 157 -6.60 -9.58 -12.82
N LYS A 158 -7.93 -9.48 -12.86
CA LYS A 158 -8.82 -10.61 -13.16
C LYS A 158 -8.49 -11.22 -14.53
N GLY A 159 -8.26 -10.41 -15.55
CA GLY A 159 -7.87 -10.88 -16.89
C GLY A 159 -6.55 -11.65 -16.90
N PHE A 160 -5.60 -11.34 -16.01
CA PHE A 160 -4.41 -12.17 -15.80
C PHE A 160 -4.73 -13.50 -15.14
N ARG A 161 -5.56 -13.50 -14.09
CA ARG A 161 -6.03 -14.71 -13.40
C ARG A 161 -6.74 -15.66 -14.36
N ASP A 162 -7.65 -15.15 -15.19
CA ASP A 162 -8.41 -15.97 -16.13
C ASP A 162 -7.50 -16.62 -17.17
N ARG A 163 -6.51 -15.88 -17.69
CA ARG A 163 -5.51 -16.42 -18.63
C ARG A 163 -4.59 -17.46 -18.01
N MET A 164 -4.25 -17.33 -16.73
CA MET A 164 -3.35 -18.24 -16.05
C MET A 164 -4.01 -19.59 -15.70
N ILE A 165 -5.32 -19.60 -15.42
CA ILE A 165 -6.05 -20.83 -15.07
C ILE A 165 -6.23 -21.74 -16.27
N HIS A 166 -6.33 -21.16 -17.47
CA HIS A 166 -6.31 -21.92 -18.70
C HIS A 166 -4.86 -22.23 -19.08
N PHE A 167 -4.52 -23.52 -19.13
CA PHE A 167 -3.19 -23.95 -19.56
C PHE A 167 -2.86 -23.35 -20.93
N THR A 168 -1.74 -22.61 -21.01
CA THR A 168 -1.20 -22.03 -22.22
C THR A 168 0.30 -22.26 -22.26
N LEU A 169 0.82 -22.67 -23.42
CA LEU A 169 2.26 -22.89 -23.62
C LEU A 169 3.09 -21.62 -23.39
N ASP A 170 2.45 -20.44 -23.46
CA ASP A 170 3.09 -19.15 -23.24
C ASP A 170 3.47 -18.94 -21.77
N THR A 171 2.68 -19.49 -20.83
CA THR A 171 2.99 -19.40 -19.39
C THR A 171 4.26 -20.20 -19.03
N ASP A 172 4.52 -21.30 -19.72
CA ASP A 172 5.73 -22.12 -19.50
C ASP A 172 7.00 -21.53 -20.14
N LYS A 173 6.86 -20.57 -21.08
CA LYS A 173 7.98 -19.96 -21.79
C LYS A 173 8.37 -18.58 -21.28
N ASP A 174 7.45 -17.85 -20.65
CA ASP A 174 7.66 -16.46 -20.21
C ASP A 174 7.05 -16.16 -18.83
N ASP A 175 7.12 -17.14 -17.91
CA ASP A 175 6.59 -17.03 -16.55
C ASP A 175 7.15 -15.83 -15.78
N ARG A 176 8.43 -15.49 -15.99
CA ARG A 176 9.09 -14.33 -15.41
C ARG A 176 8.40 -13.02 -15.79
N GLN A 177 8.27 -12.71 -17.08
CA GLN A 177 7.74 -11.41 -17.52
C GLN A 177 6.25 -11.28 -17.20
N LEU A 178 5.51 -12.39 -17.32
CA LEU A 178 4.12 -12.45 -16.90
C LEU A 178 3.99 -12.19 -15.40
N SER A 179 4.78 -12.88 -14.57
CA SER A 179 4.79 -12.66 -13.13
C SER A 179 5.16 -11.22 -12.77
N LEU A 180 6.16 -10.64 -13.42
CA LEU A 180 6.56 -9.25 -13.17
C LEU A 180 5.41 -8.28 -13.45
N SER A 181 4.73 -8.47 -14.59
CA SER A 181 3.60 -7.63 -15.00
C SER A 181 2.44 -7.71 -14.01
N VAL A 182 2.10 -8.91 -13.54
CA VAL A 182 1.01 -9.12 -12.57
C VAL A 182 1.36 -8.54 -11.20
N ILE A 183 2.59 -8.73 -10.72
CA ILE A 183 3.03 -8.17 -9.43
C ILE A 183 3.02 -6.63 -9.49
N LYS A 184 3.47 -6.04 -10.60
CA LYS A 184 3.40 -4.58 -10.80
C LYS A 184 1.95 -4.09 -10.84
N LYS A 185 1.04 -4.82 -11.49
CA LYS A 185 -0.39 -4.48 -11.48
C LYS A 185 -0.98 -4.54 -10.06
N LEU A 186 -0.63 -5.55 -9.28
CA LEU A 186 -1.05 -5.64 -7.88
C LEU A 186 -0.44 -4.52 -7.02
N ALA A 187 0.83 -4.15 -7.25
CA ALA A 187 1.47 -3.02 -6.59
C ALA A 187 0.71 -1.71 -6.87
N GLN A 188 0.29 -1.48 -8.12
CA GLN A 188 -0.54 -0.32 -8.50
C GLN A 188 -1.88 -0.31 -7.75
N ILE A 189 -2.55 -1.45 -7.64
CA ILE A 189 -3.80 -1.59 -6.86
C ILE A 189 -3.56 -1.22 -5.40
N ILE A 190 -2.50 -1.75 -4.79
CA ILE A 190 -2.18 -1.49 -3.38
C ILE A 190 -1.86 0.00 -3.17
N ASP A 191 -1.00 0.58 -4.00
CA ASP A 191 -0.63 2.00 -3.94
C ASP A 191 -1.83 2.93 -4.15
N GLY A 192 -2.72 2.58 -5.07
CA GLY A 192 -3.91 3.37 -5.37
C GLY A 192 -4.95 3.30 -4.26
N GLN A 193 -5.30 2.09 -3.80
CA GLN A 193 -6.42 1.90 -2.86
C GLN A 193 -6.03 2.11 -1.40
N PHE A 194 -4.78 1.80 -1.03
CA PHE A 194 -4.31 1.82 0.34
C PHE A 194 -3.11 2.75 0.56
N PRO A 195 -3.06 3.95 -0.06
CA PRO A 195 -1.90 4.81 0.06
C PRO A 195 -1.62 5.11 1.52
N GLY A 196 -0.36 4.98 1.92
CA GLY A 196 0.11 5.33 3.26
C GLY A 196 0.53 6.80 3.39
N SER A 197 0.57 7.54 2.28
CA SER A 197 1.07 8.91 2.24
C SER A 197 0.10 9.87 1.55
N GLN A 198 0.07 11.09 2.06
CA GLN A 198 -0.62 12.24 1.50
C GLN A 198 -0.16 12.64 0.09
N PHE A 199 0.99 12.15 -0.40
CA PHE A 199 1.33 12.35 -1.81
C PHE A 199 0.27 11.74 -2.74
N ALA A 200 -0.57 10.84 -2.22
CA ALA A 200 -1.76 10.32 -2.89
C ALA A 200 -3.05 11.12 -2.64
N VAL A 201 -3.02 12.32 -2.04
CA VAL A 201 -4.21 13.15 -1.74
C VAL A 201 -5.11 13.36 -2.95
N LEU A 202 -4.52 13.52 -4.15
CA LEU A 202 -5.30 13.66 -5.41
C LEU A 202 -6.17 12.43 -5.73
N ARG A 203 -5.81 11.25 -5.19
CA ARG A 203 -6.54 10.00 -5.38
C ARG A 203 -7.34 9.61 -4.15
N ALA A 204 -6.82 9.87 -2.95
CA ALA A 204 -7.39 9.47 -1.66
C ALA A 204 -8.12 10.64 -1.00
N PRO A 205 -9.45 10.75 -1.13
CA PRO A 205 -10.23 11.92 -0.70
C PRO A 205 -10.30 12.08 0.83
N TRP A 206 -9.86 11.08 1.59
CA TRP A 206 -9.89 11.07 3.05
C TRP A 206 -8.69 11.77 3.70
N PHE A 207 -7.68 12.22 2.95
CA PHE A 207 -6.53 12.92 3.53
C PHE A 207 -6.73 14.43 3.64
N ILE A 208 -6.23 15.01 4.73
CA ILE A 208 -6.04 16.46 4.85
C ILE A 208 -4.89 16.87 3.92
N GLU A 209 -5.07 18.01 3.25
CA GLU A 209 -4.17 18.49 2.22
C GLU A 209 -3.19 19.52 2.82
N GLY A 210 -2.02 19.68 2.20
CA GLY A 210 -1.12 20.80 2.50
C GLY A 210 -0.27 20.69 3.78
N ILE A 211 -0.04 19.50 4.34
CA ILE A 211 0.84 19.32 5.52
C ILE A 211 2.07 18.47 5.15
N PRO A 212 3.19 19.04 4.67
CA PRO A 212 4.33 18.28 4.15
C PRO A 212 4.82 17.14 5.06
N GLY A 213 4.97 15.93 4.48
CA GLY A 213 5.50 14.76 5.17
C GLY A 213 4.57 14.04 6.17
N GLU A 214 3.34 14.53 6.40
CA GLU A 214 2.49 14.01 7.48
C GLU A 214 1.03 13.77 7.08
N SER A 215 0.59 12.51 7.07
CA SER A 215 -0.77 12.16 6.60
C SER A 215 -1.80 12.15 7.72
N TYR A 216 -2.87 12.92 7.56
CA TYR A 216 -4.00 13.01 8.50
C TYR A 216 -5.33 12.68 7.84
N ILE A 217 -6.26 12.10 8.60
CA ILE A 217 -7.62 11.82 8.14
C ILE A 217 -8.51 13.06 8.30
N LYS A 218 -9.20 13.44 7.21
CA LYS A 218 -10.25 14.46 7.18
C LYS A 218 -11.39 14.08 8.12
N LYS A 219 -11.93 15.06 8.84
CA LYS A 219 -12.95 14.80 9.86
C LYS A 219 -14.23 14.20 9.29
N SER A 220 -14.61 14.62 8.08
CA SER A 220 -15.77 14.11 7.36
C SER A 220 -15.66 12.62 6.99
N TRP A 221 -14.44 12.07 6.95
CA TRP A 221 -14.17 10.68 6.58
C TRP A 221 -13.97 9.74 7.76
N GLU A 222 -13.90 10.23 9.00
CA GLU A 222 -13.67 9.41 10.20
C GLU A 222 -14.75 8.32 10.40
N ASN A 223 -15.98 8.57 9.94
CA ASN A 223 -17.09 7.62 10.03
C ASN A 223 -17.31 6.80 8.76
N ASN A 224 -16.53 7.03 7.70
CA ASN A 224 -16.60 6.21 6.50
C ASN A 224 -16.18 4.76 6.86
N PRO A 225 -16.95 3.72 6.50
CA PRO A 225 -16.66 2.34 6.90
C PRO A 225 -15.25 1.87 6.54
N PHE A 226 -14.77 2.22 5.35
CA PHE A 226 -13.44 1.84 4.88
C PHE A 226 -12.33 2.54 5.67
N VAL A 227 -12.42 3.86 5.85
CA VAL A 227 -11.45 4.63 6.64
C VAL A 227 -11.42 4.14 8.09
N LYS A 228 -12.59 3.93 8.69
CA LYS A 228 -12.71 3.45 10.06
C LYS A 228 -12.06 2.08 10.26
N ARG A 229 -12.20 1.18 9.30
CA ARG A 229 -11.74 -0.21 9.43
C ARG A 229 -10.29 -0.41 8.99
N ILE A 230 -9.80 0.39 8.05
CA ILE A 230 -8.46 0.22 7.45
C ILE A 230 -7.45 1.26 7.95
N TYR A 231 -7.85 2.53 8.05
CA TYR A 231 -6.93 3.62 8.35
C TYR A 231 -6.83 3.93 9.85
N LEU A 232 -7.96 4.08 10.54
CA LEU A 232 -7.95 4.47 11.95
C LEU A 232 -7.14 3.53 12.88
N PRO A 233 -7.11 2.20 12.67
CA PRO A 233 -6.26 1.31 13.48
C PRO A 233 -4.76 1.64 13.37
N ASN A 234 -4.35 2.27 12.27
CA ASN A 234 -2.97 2.68 11.99
C ASN A 234 -2.67 4.12 12.39
N CYS A 235 -3.63 4.78 13.06
CA CYS A 235 -3.53 6.17 13.45
C CYS A 235 -3.30 6.37 14.96
N ARG A 236 -2.90 7.59 15.29
CA ARG A 236 -3.02 8.17 16.63
C ARG A 236 -3.77 9.50 16.53
N LEU A 237 -4.64 9.76 17.51
CA LEU A 237 -5.33 11.03 17.63
C LEU A 237 -4.38 12.05 18.27
N VAL A 238 -3.95 13.05 17.51
CA VAL A 238 -2.92 14.01 17.91
C VAL A 238 -3.36 15.46 17.66
N GLY A 239 -2.92 16.40 18.47
CA GLY A 239 -3.08 17.83 18.21
C GLY A 239 -2.01 18.38 17.25
N PHE A 240 -2.19 19.62 16.81
CA PHE A 240 -1.26 20.24 15.84
C PHE A 240 0.16 20.46 16.42
N GLN A 241 0.30 20.53 17.75
CA GLN A 241 1.60 20.72 18.43
C GLN A 241 2.32 19.42 18.79
N HIS A 242 1.73 18.25 18.50
CA HIS A 242 2.34 16.97 18.85
C HIS A 242 3.77 16.85 18.28
N LYS A 243 4.60 16.08 18.99
CA LYS A 243 5.98 15.78 18.63
C LYS A 243 6.19 14.28 18.59
N VAL A 244 6.78 13.80 17.50
CA VAL A 244 7.26 12.41 17.42
C VAL A 244 8.59 12.37 18.16
N VAL A 245 8.60 11.74 19.34
CA VAL A 245 9.80 11.59 20.17
C VAL A 245 10.64 10.42 19.66
N GLN A 246 9.96 9.35 19.25
CA GLN A 246 10.60 8.14 18.76
C GLN A 246 9.67 7.44 17.77
N LEU A 247 10.22 6.96 16.66
CA LEU A 247 9.48 6.17 15.68
C LEU A 247 9.76 4.66 15.83
N LEU A 248 11.03 4.29 15.96
CA LEU A 248 11.49 2.90 16.07
C LEU A 248 12.37 2.69 17.32
N PRO A 249 12.37 1.49 17.95
CA PRO A 249 11.49 0.35 17.65
C PRO A 249 10.04 0.53 18.13
N LYS A 250 9.75 1.59 18.90
CA LYS A 250 8.42 1.88 19.44
C LYS A 250 8.03 3.32 19.13
N LEU A 251 6.81 3.50 18.63
CA LEU A 251 6.23 4.83 18.42
C LEU A 251 5.94 5.50 19.77
N ILE A 252 6.57 6.65 20.00
CA ILE A 252 6.33 7.54 21.14
C ILE A 252 5.97 8.92 20.59
N VAL A 253 4.76 9.36 20.90
CA VAL A 253 4.24 10.69 20.54
C VAL A 253 3.98 11.46 21.82
N ASN A 254 4.60 12.64 21.94
CA ASN A 254 4.24 13.62 22.96
C ASN A 254 3.16 14.54 22.38
N ASP A 255 1.98 14.54 23.01
CA ASP A 255 0.84 15.38 22.66
C ASP A 255 0.23 16.04 23.91
N ASP A 256 1.05 16.20 24.96
CA ASP A 256 0.65 16.83 26.22
C ASP A 256 0.81 18.36 26.12
N PHE A 257 -0.08 18.96 25.35
CA PHE A 257 -0.15 20.40 25.16
C PHE A 257 -1.56 20.92 25.48
N PRO A 258 -1.67 22.16 25.99
CA PRO A 258 -2.97 22.75 26.31
C PRO A 258 -3.73 23.11 25.01
N TYR A 259 -4.60 22.20 24.57
CA TYR A 259 -5.51 22.44 23.46
C TYR A 259 -6.82 23.04 23.94
N LYS A 260 -7.30 24.09 23.26
CA LYS A 260 -8.67 24.57 23.47
C LYS A 260 -9.67 23.51 23.04
N ALA A 261 -10.82 23.47 23.71
CA ALA A 261 -11.94 22.58 23.37
C ALA A 261 -12.71 23.00 22.11
N GLU A 262 -12.08 23.78 21.23
CA GLU A 262 -12.68 24.31 20.02
C GLU A 262 -12.65 23.27 18.87
N LYS A 263 -13.71 23.29 18.07
CA LYS A 263 -13.77 22.57 16.80
C LYS A 263 -13.13 23.45 15.74
N ILE A 264 -12.02 22.99 15.19
CA ILE A 264 -11.35 23.58 14.03
C ILE A 264 -11.63 22.74 12.79
N SER A 265 -11.67 23.38 11.64
CA SER A 265 -11.72 22.78 10.31
C SER A 265 -10.41 22.04 9.96
N ASP A 266 -10.42 21.30 8.85
CA ASP A 266 -9.23 20.58 8.38
C ASP A 266 -8.17 21.54 7.81
N SER A 267 -8.58 22.66 7.18
CA SER A 267 -7.66 23.72 6.72
C SER A 267 -6.98 24.43 7.88
N GLU A 268 -7.76 24.83 8.90
CA GLU A 268 -7.20 25.47 10.10
C GLU A 268 -6.24 24.54 10.84
N PHE A 269 -6.52 23.22 10.88
CA PHE A 269 -5.56 22.26 11.45
C PHE A 269 -4.27 22.21 10.65
N ALA A 270 -4.34 22.22 9.31
CA ALA A 270 -3.18 22.21 8.44
C ALA A 270 -2.31 23.48 8.62
N GLU A 271 -2.93 24.66 8.65
CA GLU A 271 -2.26 25.94 8.90
C GLU A 271 -1.55 25.95 10.26
N LEU A 272 -2.27 25.54 11.32
CA LEU A 272 -1.70 25.45 12.65
C LEU A 272 -0.55 24.44 12.70
N ARG A 273 -0.65 23.29 12.02
CA ARG A 273 0.42 22.30 11.99
C ARG A 273 1.65 22.83 11.24
N ASN A 274 1.44 23.47 10.10
CA ASN A 274 2.51 24.05 9.28
C ASN A 274 3.31 25.10 10.05
N SER A 275 2.66 25.93 10.87
CA SER A 275 3.37 26.92 11.72
C SER A 275 4.26 26.32 12.81
N VAL A 276 4.15 25.02 13.07
CA VAL A 276 4.96 24.30 14.07
C VAL A 276 6.08 23.47 13.43
N ILE A 277 5.90 23.04 12.16
CA ILE A 277 6.89 22.22 11.44
C ILE A 277 7.82 23.03 10.53
N SER A 278 7.47 24.28 10.22
CA SER A 278 8.34 25.27 9.58
C SER A 278 9.42 25.78 10.52
#